data_AF-H3AXC4-F1
#
_entry.id   AF-H3AXC4-F1
#
_cell.length_a   1.000
_cell.length_b   1.000
_cell.length_c   1.000
_cell.angle_alpha   90.00
_cell.angle_beta   90.00
_cell.angle_gamma   90.00
#
_symmetry.space_group_name_H-M   'P 1'
#
loop_
_entity.id
_entity.type
_entity.pdbx_description
1 polymer ?
#
loop_
_entity_poly.entity_id
_entity_poly.type
_entity_poly.pdbx_seq_one_letter_code
_entity_poly.pdbx_strand_id
1 'polypeptide(L)'
;GLSRAALPFGLMRRELACEGYPIELRCPGSDVIMIETANYGRTDDKICDADPFQMENVQCYLPDSYKIMSQRCNNRTQCVVVAGSDAFPDPCPGTYKYLEIQYECVPYKVERKVFVCPGTLQKVLESTSTHESEHQSGAWCKDPLQAGDRIYFMPWIPYRTDTLTEYASWDDYVAGRPTTTYRLPNRVDGTGFVIYDGAVFYNKERTRNIVKYDLRTRIKSGEAIIGNANYHDTSPYRWGGKTDIDLAVDENGLWVIYATEANNGRLVVSQLNPYTLRFEGTWETGYDKRSASNAFMVCGVLYVVRSVYEDDDSELTGNRIDYAYNTNLNREEPISIAFSNP
;
A
#
# COMPACT_ATOMS: atom_id res chain seq x y z
N GLY A 1 26.93 -12.54 -21.44
CA GLY A 1 25.68 -11.78 -21.52
C GLY A 1 25.56 -10.96 -20.26
N LEU A 2 25.62 -9.63 -20.36
CA LEU A 2 25.54 -8.75 -19.19
C LEU A 2 24.10 -8.73 -18.66
N SER A 3 23.93 -9.22 -17.43
CA SER A 3 22.69 -9.15 -16.67
C SER A 3 22.29 -7.70 -16.44
N ARG A 4 21.07 -7.33 -16.86
CA ARG A 4 20.43 -6.07 -16.47
C ARG A 4 20.13 -6.14 -14.98
N ALA A 5 20.99 -5.54 -14.16
CA ALA A 5 20.69 -5.27 -12.76
C ALA A 5 19.45 -4.37 -12.68
N ALA A 6 18.46 -4.78 -11.90
CA ALA A 6 17.35 -3.92 -11.53
C ALA A 6 17.90 -2.75 -10.71
N LEU A 7 17.78 -1.53 -11.23
CA LEU A 7 18.19 -0.31 -10.55
C LEU A 7 17.25 -0.03 -9.36
N PRO A 8 17.76 0.50 -8.24
CA PRO A 8 16.96 0.77 -7.05
C PRO A 8 15.85 1.81 -7.32
N PHE A 9 14.71 1.64 -6.66
CA PHE A 9 13.61 2.60 -6.61
C PHE A 9 14.11 3.94 -6.02
N GLY A 10 13.74 5.06 -6.64
CA GLY A 10 14.12 6.42 -6.19
C GLY A 10 15.49 6.92 -6.67
N LEU A 11 16.12 6.28 -7.67
CA LEU A 11 17.30 6.86 -8.30
C LEU A 11 16.86 7.92 -9.32
N MET A 12 17.16 9.20 -9.04
CA MET A 12 16.94 10.30 -9.97
C MET A 12 17.74 10.06 -11.26
N ARG A 13 17.04 10.01 -12.40
CA ARG A 13 17.62 9.77 -13.73
C ARG A 13 17.76 11.10 -14.46
N ARG A 14 18.84 11.25 -15.22
CA ARG A 14 19.12 12.44 -16.04
C ARG A 14 19.23 12.05 -17.49
N GLU A 15 18.52 12.76 -18.36
CA GLU A 15 18.52 12.57 -19.81
C GLU A 15 18.74 13.91 -20.51
N LEU A 16 19.36 13.88 -21.69
CA LEU A 16 19.72 15.07 -22.44
C LEU A 16 19.56 14.85 -23.95
N ALA A 17 18.97 15.83 -24.64
CA ALA A 17 18.86 15.83 -26.10
C ALA A 17 19.13 17.23 -26.68
N CYS A 18 19.93 17.30 -27.73
CA CYS A 18 20.21 18.55 -28.43
C CYS A 18 19.02 19.01 -29.27
N GLU A 19 18.98 20.31 -29.61
CA GLU A 19 17.92 20.88 -30.43
C GLU A 19 17.73 20.11 -31.76
N GLY A 20 16.48 19.77 -32.06
CA GLY A 20 16.09 18.95 -33.23
C GLY A 20 16.06 17.43 -32.99
N TYR A 21 16.63 16.93 -31.88
CA TYR A 21 16.67 15.50 -31.59
C TYR A 21 15.56 15.08 -30.60
N PRO A 22 15.03 13.84 -30.72
CA PRO A 22 14.08 13.31 -29.76
C PRO A 22 14.77 12.89 -28.46
N ILE A 23 14.12 13.18 -27.33
CA ILE A 23 14.42 12.59 -26.02
C ILE A 23 13.44 11.48 -25.72
N GLU A 24 13.93 10.37 -25.17
CA GLU A 24 13.11 9.21 -24.80
C GLU A 24 13.29 8.88 -23.31
N LEU A 25 12.19 8.95 -22.55
CA LEU A 25 12.14 8.58 -21.14
C LEU A 25 11.46 7.22 -20.99
N ARG A 26 12.03 6.32 -20.18
CA ARG A 26 11.51 4.95 -19.97
C ARG A 26 11.60 4.51 -18.52
N CYS A 27 10.51 3.97 -18.00
CA CYS A 27 10.46 3.36 -16.68
C CYS A 27 10.33 1.82 -16.75
N PRO A 28 10.95 1.09 -15.80
CA PRO A 28 10.91 -0.37 -15.77
C PRO A 28 9.57 -0.88 -15.25
N GLY A 29 9.09 -2.01 -15.80
CA GLY A 29 7.90 -2.68 -15.30
C GLY A 29 6.62 -1.84 -15.45
N SER A 30 5.95 -1.59 -14.33
CA SER A 30 4.69 -0.81 -14.24
C SER A 30 4.91 0.59 -13.65
N ASP A 31 6.15 1.01 -13.47
CA ASP A 31 6.47 2.34 -12.94
C ASP A 31 6.23 3.40 -14.02
N VAL A 32 5.93 4.62 -13.59
CA VAL A 32 5.70 5.76 -14.46
C VAL A 32 6.66 6.89 -14.20
N ILE A 33 6.86 7.67 -15.24
CA ILE A 33 7.71 8.85 -15.24
C ILE A 33 7.09 9.91 -14.33
N MET A 34 7.92 10.50 -13.48
CA MET A 34 7.65 11.70 -12.70
C MET A 34 8.77 12.70 -12.98
N ILE A 35 8.45 13.79 -13.67
CA ILE A 35 9.41 14.87 -13.96
C ILE A 35 9.67 15.64 -12.66
N GLU A 36 10.95 15.75 -12.28
CA GLU A 36 11.40 16.57 -11.15
C GLU A 36 11.87 17.95 -11.64
N THR A 37 12.69 17.98 -12.69
CA THR A 37 13.14 19.23 -13.32
C THR A 37 13.26 19.06 -14.83
N ALA A 38 13.05 20.15 -15.57
CA ALA A 38 13.35 20.20 -17.00
C ALA A 38 13.74 21.62 -17.42
N ASN A 39 14.71 21.73 -18.32
CA ASN A 39 15.10 22.99 -18.95
C ASN A 39 15.40 22.78 -20.43
N TYR A 40 14.67 23.49 -21.30
CA TYR A 40 15.00 23.67 -22.70
C TYR A 40 15.71 25.01 -22.88
N GLY A 41 17.00 24.99 -23.17
CA GLY A 41 17.83 26.18 -23.20
C GLY A 41 19.31 25.84 -23.28
N ARG A 42 20.17 26.63 -22.64
CA ARG A 42 21.61 26.36 -22.54
C ARG A 42 22.14 26.87 -21.21
N THR A 43 22.80 25.99 -20.48
CA THR A 43 23.36 26.21 -19.14
C THR A 43 24.87 25.93 -19.06
N ASP A 44 25.44 25.34 -20.11
CA ASP A 44 26.84 24.92 -20.20
C ASP A 44 27.37 25.13 -21.64
N ASP A 45 28.64 25.54 -21.74
CA ASP A 45 29.32 25.90 -22.98
C ASP A 45 29.97 24.70 -23.69
N LYS A 46 29.81 23.47 -23.19
CA LYS A 46 30.39 22.24 -23.78
C LYS A 46 29.35 21.23 -24.21
N ILE A 47 28.11 21.37 -23.74
CA ILE A 47 27.01 20.45 -24.06
C ILE A 47 26.45 20.81 -25.45
N CYS A 48 26.20 19.79 -26.29
CA CYS A 48 25.68 19.96 -27.65
C CYS A 48 26.52 20.95 -28.48
N ASP A 49 27.71 20.48 -28.87
CA ASP A 49 28.72 21.24 -29.62
C ASP A 49 28.18 21.75 -30.97
N ALA A 50 28.47 23.02 -31.26
CA ALA A 50 27.97 23.79 -32.39
C ALA A 50 28.90 25.00 -32.67
N ASP A 51 28.45 25.98 -33.46
CA ASP A 51 29.22 27.19 -33.70
C ASP A 51 29.50 27.94 -32.37
N PRO A 52 30.74 28.41 -32.12
CA PRO A 52 31.09 29.07 -30.85
C PRO A 52 30.16 30.23 -30.47
N PHE A 53 29.74 31.02 -31.46
CA PHE A 53 28.80 32.13 -31.26
C PHE A 53 27.44 31.68 -30.71
N GLN A 54 26.97 30.49 -31.08
CA GLN A 54 25.70 29.93 -30.60
C GLN A 54 25.80 29.30 -29.21
N MET A 55 27.02 29.15 -28.67
CA MET A 55 27.30 28.49 -27.40
C MET A 55 27.68 29.48 -26.28
N GLU A 56 27.92 30.76 -26.61
CA GLU A 56 28.30 31.80 -25.64
C GLU A 56 27.23 32.05 -24.57
N ASN A 57 25.94 31.98 -24.94
CA ASN A 57 24.85 32.25 -24.02
C ASN A 57 24.50 31.01 -23.18
N VAL A 58 25.17 30.88 -22.03
CA VAL A 58 24.92 29.85 -21.00
C VAL A 58 23.89 30.25 -19.94
N GLN A 59 23.18 31.35 -20.15
CA GLN A 59 22.13 31.84 -19.23
C GLN A 59 20.76 31.81 -19.92
N CYS A 60 20.51 30.72 -20.66
CA CYS A 60 19.26 30.52 -21.37
C CYS A 60 18.40 29.46 -20.67
N TYR A 61 17.28 29.90 -20.09
CA TYR A 61 16.37 29.07 -19.34
C TYR A 61 14.93 29.26 -19.84
N LEU A 62 14.18 28.17 -19.89
CA LEU A 62 12.75 28.19 -20.17
C LEU A 62 11.99 27.56 -18.99
N PRO A 63 11.42 28.35 -18.07
CA PRO A 63 10.70 27.84 -16.90
C PRO A 63 9.52 26.91 -17.25
N ASP A 64 8.83 27.18 -18.36
CA ASP A 64 7.69 26.38 -18.83
C ASP A 64 8.08 24.97 -19.30
N SER A 65 9.38 24.68 -19.48
CA SER A 65 9.88 23.36 -19.87
C SER A 65 9.40 22.28 -18.91
N TYR A 66 9.43 22.55 -17.60
CA TYR A 66 8.94 21.64 -16.57
C TYR A 66 7.47 21.27 -16.79
N LYS A 67 6.62 22.27 -17.04
CA LYS A 67 5.18 22.08 -17.24
C LYS A 67 4.90 21.29 -18.53
N ILE A 68 5.57 21.64 -19.63
CA ILE A 68 5.41 20.96 -20.92
C ILE A 68 5.81 19.49 -20.79
N MET A 69 6.96 19.21 -20.18
CA MET A 69 7.45 17.85 -19.97
C MET A 69 6.55 17.06 -19.03
N SER A 70 6.11 17.67 -17.93
CA SER A 70 5.19 17.04 -16.98
C SER A 70 3.87 16.64 -17.66
N GLN A 71 3.28 17.52 -18.48
CA GLN A 71 2.03 17.25 -19.18
C GLN A 71 2.16 16.13 -20.23
N ARG A 72 3.32 16.04 -20.90
CA ARG A 72 3.53 15.05 -21.96
C ARG A 72 3.95 13.68 -21.41
N CYS A 73 4.71 13.64 -20.32
CA CYS A 73 5.40 12.43 -19.87
C CYS A 73 4.95 11.86 -18.54
N ASN A 74 4.40 12.66 -17.61
CA ASN A 74 3.97 12.10 -16.32
C ASN A 74 2.90 11.02 -16.51
N ASN A 75 2.89 10.03 -15.60
CA ASN A 75 1.94 8.90 -15.61
C ASN A 75 2.04 7.99 -16.84
N ARG A 76 3.15 8.04 -17.58
CA ARG A 76 3.44 7.12 -18.68
C ARG A 76 4.65 6.26 -18.34
N THR A 77 4.65 5.02 -18.80
CA THR A 77 5.81 4.11 -18.71
C THR A 77 6.90 4.48 -19.72
N GLN A 78 6.53 5.13 -20.83
CA GLN A 78 7.41 5.62 -21.87
C GLN A 78 6.90 6.95 -22.44
N CYS A 79 7.81 7.89 -22.71
CA CYS A 79 7.50 9.17 -23.33
C CYS A 79 8.57 9.56 -24.34
N VAL A 80 8.17 10.11 -25.49
CA VAL A 80 9.08 10.64 -26.51
C VAL A 80 8.67 12.08 -26.84
N VAL A 81 9.62 13.01 -26.75
CA VAL A 81 9.41 14.43 -27.06
C VAL A 81 10.57 14.92 -27.92
N VAL A 82 10.29 15.67 -28.98
CA VAL A 82 11.33 16.31 -29.81
C VAL A 82 11.76 17.62 -29.16
N ALA A 83 13.05 17.79 -28.91
CA ALA A 83 13.63 19.00 -28.32
C ALA A 83 13.70 20.12 -29.37
N GLY A 84 12.58 20.75 -29.69
CA GLY A 84 12.53 21.78 -30.73
C GLY A 84 11.32 22.68 -30.61
N SER A 85 11.23 23.64 -31.54
CA SER A 85 10.21 24.69 -31.57
C SER A 85 8.77 24.17 -31.69
N ASP A 86 8.59 22.94 -32.16
CA ASP A 86 7.28 22.26 -32.22
C ASP A 86 6.71 21.91 -30.83
N ALA A 87 7.60 21.73 -29.85
CA ALA A 87 7.22 21.33 -28.50
C ALA A 87 7.43 22.45 -27.47
N PHE A 88 8.42 23.31 -27.68
CA PHE A 88 8.82 24.36 -26.74
C PHE A 88 8.90 25.72 -27.45
N PRO A 89 8.43 26.80 -26.83
CA PRO A 89 8.74 28.15 -27.33
C PRO A 89 10.25 28.42 -27.26
N ASP A 90 10.78 29.25 -28.16
CA ASP A 90 12.21 29.59 -28.17
C ASP A 90 12.54 30.67 -27.10
N PRO A 91 13.28 30.34 -26.03
CA PRO A 91 13.66 31.30 -24.99
C PRO A 91 14.82 32.23 -25.37
N CYS A 92 15.66 31.84 -26.34
CA CYS A 92 16.89 32.57 -26.69
C CYS A 92 17.24 32.36 -28.17
N PRO A 93 16.59 33.12 -29.09
CA PRO A 93 16.86 33.04 -30.51
C PRO A 93 18.34 33.27 -30.85
N GLY A 94 18.91 32.40 -31.70
CA GLY A 94 20.32 32.45 -32.09
C GLY A 94 21.28 31.65 -31.20
N THR A 95 20.81 31.14 -30.06
CA THR A 95 21.54 30.18 -29.23
C THR A 95 21.12 28.76 -29.59
N TYR A 96 22.09 27.84 -29.75
CA TYR A 96 21.79 26.43 -29.98
C TYR A 96 21.44 25.74 -28.66
N LYS A 97 20.23 25.18 -28.53
CA LYS A 97 19.68 24.74 -27.25
C LYS A 97 19.82 23.23 -27.04
N TYR A 98 19.57 22.80 -25.81
CA TYR A 98 19.34 21.40 -25.46
C TYR A 98 18.25 21.28 -24.39
N LEU A 99 17.58 20.14 -24.39
CA LEU A 99 16.62 19.76 -23.37
C LEU A 99 17.34 18.88 -22.35
N GLU A 100 17.41 19.36 -21.11
CA GLU A 100 17.93 18.62 -19.97
C GLU A 100 16.78 18.30 -19.01
N ILE A 101 16.62 17.01 -18.65
CA ILE A 101 15.54 16.53 -17.79
C ILE A 101 16.10 15.70 -16.65
N GLN A 102 15.56 15.90 -15.45
CA GLN A 102 15.71 14.98 -14.33
C GLN A 102 14.33 14.41 -13.98
N TYR A 103 14.24 13.08 -13.88
CA TYR A 103 12.99 12.38 -13.62
C TYR A 103 13.20 11.15 -12.74
N GLU A 104 12.13 10.73 -12.09
CA GLU A 104 12.09 9.49 -11.33
C GLU A 104 11.11 8.50 -11.98
N CYS A 105 11.38 7.22 -11.76
CA CYS A 105 10.41 6.17 -11.99
C CYS A 105 9.78 5.83 -10.65
N VAL A 106 8.54 6.26 -10.50
CA VAL A 106 7.73 5.94 -9.33
C VAL A 106 6.76 4.83 -9.71
N PRO A 107 6.40 3.93 -8.79
CA PRO A 107 5.26 3.04 -9.00
C PRO A 107 4.09 3.85 -9.53
N TYR A 108 3.35 3.34 -10.54
CA TYR A 108 2.17 4.05 -11.09
C TYR A 108 1.33 4.50 -9.91
N LYS A 109 1.43 5.79 -9.61
CA LYS A 109 0.53 6.45 -8.70
C LYS A 109 -0.78 6.40 -9.47
N VAL A 110 -1.58 5.37 -9.16
CA VAL A 110 -3.01 5.55 -8.94
C VAL A 110 -3.10 6.96 -8.37
N GLU A 111 -3.76 7.88 -9.09
CA GLU A 111 -4.11 9.21 -8.57
C GLU A 111 -4.13 9.09 -7.08
N ARG A 112 -3.30 9.84 -6.31
CA ARG A 112 -3.34 9.76 -4.85
C ARG A 112 -4.83 9.76 -4.51
N LYS A 113 -5.39 8.57 -4.23
CA LYS A 113 -6.75 8.45 -3.77
C LYS A 113 -6.50 8.92 -2.37
N VAL A 114 -6.59 10.23 -2.21
CA VAL A 114 -6.55 10.85 -0.90
C VAL A 114 -7.84 10.34 -0.32
N PHE A 115 -7.75 9.20 0.35
CA PHE A 115 -8.84 8.68 1.13
C PHE A 115 -8.99 9.69 2.25
N VAL A 116 -9.97 10.56 2.11
CA VAL A 116 -10.32 11.51 3.16
C VAL A 116 -11.21 10.74 4.12
N CYS A 117 -10.91 10.87 5.42
CA CYS A 117 -11.75 10.28 6.45
C CYS A 117 -13.23 10.66 6.24
N PRO A 118 -14.13 9.69 6.05
CA PRO A 118 -15.54 9.98 5.79
C PRO A 118 -16.29 10.50 7.03
N GLY A 119 -15.73 10.30 8.22
CA GLY A 119 -16.29 10.77 9.49
C GLY A 119 -16.16 9.74 10.61
N THR A 120 -16.86 9.97 11.72
CA THR A 120 -16.89 9.07 12.87
C THR A 120 -17.91 7.96 12.66
N LEU A 121 -17.52 6.70 12.90
CA LEU A 121 -18.42 5.55 12.82
C LEU A 121 -19.59 5.71 13.82
N GLN A 122 -20.83 5.60 13.32
CA GLN A 122 -22.04 5.70 14.14
C GLN A 122 -22.79 4.37 14.25
N LYS A 123 -22.85 3.60 13.16
CA LYS A 123 -23.59 2.34 13.08
C LYS A 123 -23.00 1.44 12.00
N VAL A 124 -23.00 0.13 12.26
CA VAL A 124 -22.73 -0.89 11.23
C VAL A 124 -24.07 -1.40 10.72
N LEU A 125 -24.27 -1.37 9.40
CA LEU A 125 -25.47 -1.87 8.74
C LEU A 125 -25.32 -3.35 8.39
N GLU A 126 -26.43 -4.02 8.09
CA GLU A 126 -26.40 -5.39 7.58
C GLU A 126 -25.66 -5.48 6.25
N SER A 127 -25.01 -6.62 6.01
CA SER A 127 -24.27 -6.86 4.78
C SER A 127 -25.20 -6.92 3.58
N THR A 128 -24.81 -6.25 2.49
CA THR A 128 -25.56 -6.27 1.22
C THR A 128 -25.39 -7.58 0.46
N SER A 129 -24.28 -8.29 0.71
CA SER A 129 -23.92 -9.53 0.01
C SER A 129 -23.31 -10.52 1.00
N THR A 130 -23.81 -11.75 1.01
CA THR A 130 -23.32 -12.85 1.85
C THR A 130 -23.13 -14.10 1.02
N HIS A 131 -22.18 -14.95 1.43
CA HIS A 131 -21.93 -16.24 0.83
C HIS A 131 -21.40 -17.19 1.91
N GLU A 132 -21.93 -18.40 1.96
CA GLU A 132 -21.49 -19.44 2.88
C GLU A 132 -20.26 -20.15 2.30
N SER A 133 -19.13 -20.04 2.99
CA SER A 133 -17.85 -20.62 2.60
C SER A 133 -17.74 -22.07 3.09
N GLU A 134 -17.03 -22.92 2.34
CA GLU A 134 -16.69 -24.29 2.75
C GLU A 134 -15.80 -24.34 4.01
N HIS A 135 -15.10 -23.23 4.30
CA HIS A 135 -14.25 -23.08 5.47
C HIS A 135 -14.93 -22.23 6.54
N GLN A 136 -14.98 -22.75 7.78
CA GLN A 136 -15.52 -22.06 8.96
C GLN A 136 -14.75 -20.78 9.30
N SER A 137 -13.46 -20.71 8.97
CA SER A 137 -12.61 -19.56 9.26
C SER A 137 -11.74 -19.21 8.07
N GLY A 138 -11.44 -17.93 7.93
CA GLY A 138 -10.64 -17.37 6.85
C GLY A 138 -10.79 -15.87 6.82
N ALA A 139 -10.21 -15.23 5.81
CA ALA A 139 -10.42 -13.82 5.55
C ALA A 139 -10.52 -13.54 4.06
N TRP A 140 -11.14 -12.41 3.73
CA TRP A 140 -11.19 -11.88 2.39
C TRP A 140 -11.09 -10.37 2.42
N CYS A 141 -10.52 -9.78 1.37
CA CYS A 141 -10.46 -8.34 1.21
C CYS A 141 -10.32 -7.95 -0.27
N LYS A 142 -10.43 -6.64 -0.55
CA LYS A 142 -10.06 -6.02 -1.83
C LYS A 142 -8.80 -5.17 -1.62
N ASP A 143 -8.09 -4.85 -2.71
CA ASP A 143 -7.03 -3.85 -2.68
C ASP A 143 -7.64 -2.44 -2.85
N PRO A 144 -7.61 -1.55 -1.84
CA PRO A 144 -8.23 -0.24 -1.94
C PRO A 144 -7.57 0.67 -2.99
N LEU A 145 -6.29 0.44 -3.30
CA LEU A 145 -5.53 1.24 -4.25
C LEU A 145 -5.79 0.82 -5.71
N GLN A 146 -6.20 -0.41 -5.96
CA GLN A 146 -6.56 -0.84 -7.31
C GLN A 146 -8.02 -0.55 -7.62
N ALA A 147 -8.30 0.10 -8.75
CA ALA A 147 -9.66 0.20 -9.26
C ALA A 147 -10.11 -1.15 -9.82
N GLY A 148 -11.17 -1.74 -9.25
CA GLY A 148 -11.76 -2.98 -9.75
C GLY A 148 -12.50 -3.76 -8.67
N ASP A 149 -13.07 -4.88 -9.09
CA ASP A 149 -13.87 -5.77 -8.24
C ASP A 149 -13.14 -7.03 -7.76
N ARG A 150 -11.81 -7.05 -7.91
CA ARG A 150 -11.00 -8.19 -7.50
C ARG A 150 -11.14 -8.47 -6.02
N ILE A 151 -11.33 -9.74 -5.69
CA ILE A 151 -11.44 -10.24 -4.33
C ILE A 151 -10.28 -11.19 -4.06
N TYR A 152 -9.64 -11.01 -2.92
CA TYR A 152 -8.58 -11.86 -2.42
C TYR A 152 -9.11 -12.65 -1.24
N PHE A 153 -9.02 -13.98 -1.31
CA PHE A 153 -9.54 -14.88 -0.27
C PHE A 153 -8.43 -15.82 0.21
N MET A 154 -8.33 -15.94 1.54
CA MET A 154 -7.40 -16.85 2.21
C MET A 154 -8.19 -17.68 3.24
N PRO A 155 -8.45 -18.97 2.98
CA PRO A 155 -9.08 -19.83 3.96
C PRO A 155 -8.11 -20.15 5.10
N TRP A 156 -8.60 -20.25 6.33
CA TRP A 156 -7.80 -20.66 7.47
C TRP A 156 -7.84 -22.18 7.62
N ILE A 157 -6.69 -22.83 7.44
CA ILE A 157 -6.52 -24.26 7.69
C ILE A 157 -5.38 -24.41 8.69
N PRO A 158 -5.66 -24.83 9.94
CA PRO A 158 -4.64 -24.93 10.99
C PRO A 158 -3.36 -25.63 10.52
N TYR A 159 -2.22 -24.97 10.68
CA TYR A 159 -0.89 -25.43 10.27
C TYR A 159 -0.73 -25.77 8.77
N ARG A 160 -1.64 -25.33 7.90
CA ARG A 160 -1.59 -25.63 6.44
C ARG A 160 -1.91 -24.43 5.54
N THR A 161 -2.28 -23.28 6.10
CA THR A 161 -2.52 -22.07 5.31
C THR A 161 -1.25 -21.57 4.61
N ASP A 162 -1.15 -21.75 3.29
CA ASP A 162 -0.02 -21.27 2.46
C ASP A 162 -0.45 -20.74 1.07
N THR A 163 -1.76 -20.54 0.84
CA THR A 163 -2.30 -20.12 -0.45
C THR A 163 -3.25 -18.93 -0.34
N LEU A 164 -3.18 -18.03 -1.32
CA LEU A 164 -4.10 -16.91 -1.52
C LEU A 164 -4.78 -17.07 -2.88
N THR A 165 -6.10 -16.91 -2.93
CA THR A 165 -6.86 -17.03 -4.18
C THR A 165 -7.43 -15.67 -4.60
N GLU A 166 -7.26 -15.31 -5.87
CA GLU A 166 -7.83 -14.10 -6.46
C GLU A 166 -9.05 -14.47 -7.33
N TYR A 167 -10.13 -13.71 -7.17
CA TYR A 167 -11.34 -13.75 -7.99
C TYR A 167 -11.51 -12.41 -8.68
N ALA A 168 -12.01 -12.41 -9.93
CA ALA A 168 -12.19 -11.18 -10.70
C ALA A 168 -13.36 -10.31 -10.18
N SER A 169 -14.38 -10.95 -9.60
CA SER A 169 -15.62 -10.30 -9.15
C SER A 169 -16.27 -11.08 -8.00
N TRP A 170 -17.30 -10.49 -7.37
CA TRP A 170 -18.13 -11.17 -6.38
C TRP A 170 -18.86 -12.39 -6.96
N ASP A 171 -19.40 -12.29 -8.18
CA ASP A 171 -20.10 -13.38 -8.84
C ASP A 171 -19.18 -14.57 -9.14
N ASP A 172 -17.90 -14.30 -9.45
CA ASP A 172 -16.89 -15.34 -9.64
C ASP A 172 -16.48 -15.99 -8.32
N TYR A 173 -16.43 -15.22 -7.22
CA TYR A 173 -16.20 -15.76 -5.88
C TYR A 173 -17.32 -16.73 -5.48
N VAL A 174 -18.58 -16.31 -5.57
CA VAL A 174 -19.76 -17.13 -5.23
C VAL A 174 -19.85 -18.39 -6.10
N ALA A 175 -19.47 -18.29 -7.38
CA ALA A 175 -19.49 -19.42 -8.30
C ALA A 175 -18.25 -20.32 -8.23
N GLY A 176 -17.28 -20.03 -7.35
CA GLY A 176 -16.05 -20.81 -7.21
C GLY A 176 -15.15 -20.78 -8.45
N ARG A 177 -15.10 -19.65 -9.17
CA ARG A 177 -14.29 -19.46 -10.39
C ARG A 177 -13.07 -18.57 -10.11
N PRO A 178 -11.95 -19.13 -9.62
CA PRO A 178 -10.76 -18.34 -9.34
C PRO A 178 -10.08 -17.84 -10.61
N THR A 179 -9.58 -16.61 -10.59
CA THR A 179 -8.71 -16.04 -11.63
C THR A 179 -7.31 -16.63 -11.55
N THR A 180 -6.77 -16.72 -10.33
CA THR A 180 -5.42 -17.26 -10.08
C THR A 180 -5.27 -17.64 -8.60
N THR A 181 -4.31 -18.52 -8.33
CA THR A 181 -3.90 -18.89 -6.97
C THR A 181 -2.41 -18.57 -6.79
N TYR A 182 -2.08 -17.94 -5.68
CA TYR A 182 -0.72 -17.61 -5.27
C TYR A 182 -0.28 -18.56 -4.18
N ARG A 183 0.87 -19.22 -4.38
CA ARG A 183 1.50 -20.02 -3.34
C ARG A 183 2.50 -19.16 -2.59
N LEU A 184 2.25 -18.98 -1.30
CA LEU A 184 3.06 -18.12 -0.44
C LEU A 184 4.38 -18.83 -0.07
N PRO A 185 5.49 -18.08 0.10
CA PRO A 185 6.79 -18.66 0.44
C PRO A 185 6.84 -19.19 1.88
N ASN A 186 5.92 -18.75 2.73
CA ASN A 186 5.81 -19.16 4.12
C ASN A 186 4.35 -19.37 4.47
N ARG A 187 4.09 -20.30 5.40
CA ARG A 187 2.78 -20.50 6.00
C ARG A 187 2.34 -19.27 6.79
N VAL A 188 1.03 -19.13 6.94
CA VAL A 188 0.36 -18.00 7.59
C VAL A 188 -0.10 -18.41 8.98
N ASP A 189 0.08 -17.53 9.97
CA ASP A 189 -0.62 -17.60 11.26
C ASP A 189 -1.78 -16.59 11.25
N GLY A 190 -2.97 -17.06 11.62
CA GLY A 190 -4.16 -16.25 11.75
C GLY A 190 -4.89 -15.94 10.44
N THR A 191 -5.92 -15.10 10.57
CA THR A 191 -6.78 -14.63 9.48
C THR A 191 -6.54 -13.15 9.15
N GLY A 192 -5.53 -12.52 9.75
CA GLY A 192 -5.36 -11.07 9.70
C GLY A 192 -4.58 -10.53 8.51
N PHE A 193 -4.67 -11.17 7.32
CA PHE A 193 -3.93 -10.69 6.15
C PHE A 193 -4.63 -9.48 5.52
N VAL A 194 -3.86 -8.65 4.82
CA VAL A 194 -4.38 -7.56 4.00
C VAL A 194 -3.68 -7.48 2.64
N ILE A 195 -4.33 -6.85 1.68
CA ILE A 195 -3.78 -6.55 0.37
C ILE A 195 -3.66 -5.04 0.24
N TYR A 196 -2.48 -4.57 -0.12
CA TYR A 196 -2.21 -3.14 -0.29
C TYR A 196 -1.23 -2.92 -1.44
N ASP A 197 -1.65 -2.16 -2.45
CA ASP A 197 -0.83 -1.79 -3.61
C ASP A 197 -0.23 -3.01 -4.35
N GLY A 198 -1.06 -4.04 -4.57
CA GLY A 198 -0.69 -5.27 -5.26
C GLY A 198 0.24 -6.19 -4.49
N ALA A 199 0.44 -5.97 -3.19
CA ALA A 199 1.18 -6.86 -2.31
C ALA A 199 0.28 -7.41 -1.19
N VAL A 200 0.49 -8.68 -0.84
CA VAL A 200 -0.11 -9.28 0.36
C VAL A 200 0.84 -9.10 1.55
N PHE A 201 0.25 -8.71 2.68
CA PHE A 201 0.91 -8.64 3.98
C PHE A 201 0.26 -9.66 4.91
N TYR A 202 1.08 -10.50 5.52
CA TYR A 202 0.57 -11.57 6.40
C TYR A 202 1.58 -11.92 7.49
N ASN A 203 1.09 -12.46 8.61
CA ASN A 203 1.94 -12.94 9.68
C ASN A 203 2.51 -14.33 9.33
N LYS A 204 3.84 -14.45 9.37
CA LYS A 204 4.54 -15.70 9.10
C LYS A 204 4.42 -16.65 10.30
N GLU A 205 4.03 -17.90 10.01
CA GLU A 205 3.81 -18.95 11.01
C GLU A 205 4.96 -19.05 12.03
N ARG A 206 4.59 -19.10 13.32
CA ARG A 206 5.51 -19.22 14.48
C ARG A 206 6.53 -18.09 14.58
N THR A 207 6.19 -16.91 14.07
CA THR A 207 7.03 -15.72 14.20
C THR A 207 6.17 -14.48 14.48
N ARG A 208 6.82 -13.43 14.97
CA ARG A 208 6.26 -12.09 15.07
C ARG A 208 6.59 -11.22 13.86
N ASN A 209 6.73 -11.84 12.69
CA ASN A 209 7.17 -11.18 11.47
C ASN A 209 6.00 -11.01 10.51
N ILE A 210 5.96 -9.86 9.85
CA ILE A 210 5.08 -9.59 8.72
C ILE A 210 5.87 -9.79 7.43
N VAL A 211 5.36 -10.64 6.54
CA VAL A 211 5.95 -10.85 5.21
C VAL A 211 5.19 -9.98 4.22
N LYS A 212 5.92 -9.26 3.37
CA LYS A 212 5.39 -8.60 2.18
C LYS A 212 5.70 -9.45 0.95
N TYR A 213 4.67 -9.88 0.24
CA TYR A 213 4.78 -10.68 -0.98
C TYR A 213 4.07 -9.95 -2.13
N ASP A 214 4.81 -9.62 -3.19
CA ASP A 214 4.31 -8.88 -4.34
C ASP A 214 3.58 -9.85 -5.29
N LEU A 215 2.29 -9.63 -5.51
CA LEU A 215 1.42 -10.56 -6.26
C LEU A 215 1.69 -10.52 -7.77
N ARG A 216 2.18 -9.39 -8.28
CA ARG A 216 2.49 -9.20 -9.70
C ARG A 216 3.77 -9.94 -10.10
N THR A 217 4.82 -9.77 -9.31
CA THR A 217 6.14 -10.37 -9.53
C THR A 217 6.27 -11.76 -8.91
N ARG A 218 5.36 -12.12 -7.99
CA ARG A 218 5.31 -13.41 -7.29
C ARG A 218 6.56 -13.68 -6.45
N ILE A 219 7.16 -12.63 -5.90
CA ILE A 219 8.34 -12.72 -5.03
C ILE A 219 8.07 -12.09 -3.67
N LYS A 220 8.78 -12.59 -2.66
CA LYS A 220 8.88 -11.92 -1.36
C LYS A 220 9.68 -10.63 -1.53
N SER A 221 9.04 -9.50 -1.32
CA SER A 221 9.65 -8.17 -1.46
C SER A 221 10.20 -7.62 -0.14
N GLY A 222 9.78 -8.17 1.01
CA GLY A 222 10.41 -7.85 2.29
C GLY A 222 9.79 -8.58 3.49
N GLU A 223 10.36 -8.33 4.67
CA GLU A 223 9.91 -8.87 5.96
C GLU A 223 10.17 -7.81 7.05
N ALA A 224 9.17 -7.55 7.89
CA ALA A 224 9.26 -6.66 9.04
C ALA A 224 9.13 -7.47 10.34
N ILE A 225 9.95 -7.18 11.36
CA ILE A 225 9.84 -7.80 12.68
C ILE A 225 9.09 -6.84 13.59
N ILE A 226 7.97 -7.28 14.18
CA ILE A 226 7.23 -6.49 15.15
C ILE A 226 7.92 -6.65 16.51
N GLY A 227 8.37 -5.53 17.09
CA GLY A 227 9.05 -5.53 18.39
C GLY A 227 8.12 -6.03 19.52
N ASN A 228 8.60 -7.00 20.31
CA ASN A 228 7.93 -7.53 21.51
C ASN A 228 6.51 -8.10 21.32
N ALA A 229 6.04 -8.28 20.07
CA ALA A 229 4.72 -8.85 19.83
C ALA A 229 4.66 -10.33 20.26
N ASN A 230 3.54 -10.66 20.91
CA ASN A 230 3.10 -12.02 21.18
C ASN A 230 2.64 -12.67 19.87
N TYR A 231 2.85 -13.98 19.73
CA TYR A 231 2.55 -14.72 18.50
C TYR A 231 2.21 -16.19 18.76
N HIS A 232 1.53 -16.83 17.81
CA HIS A 232 1.25 -18.27 17.77
C HIS A 232 0.39 -18.83 18.93
N ASP A 233 -0.80 -18.25 19.13
CA ASP A 233 -1.75 -18.46 20.24
C ASP A 233 -1.24 -18.01 21.62
N THR A 234 -0.33 -17.04 21.64
CA THR A 234 0.06 -16.38 22.90
C THR A 234 -0.94 -15.27 23.27
N SER A 235 -1.39 -14.47 22.29
CA SER A 235 -2.42 -13.43 22.49
C SER A 235 -3.35 -13.31 21.27
N PRO A 236 -4.05 -14.39 20.87
CA PRO A 236 -5.02 -14.34 19.78
C PRO A 236 -6.29 -13.59 20.21
N TYR A 237 -7.19 -13.33 19.26
CA TYR A 237 -8.58 -12.98 19.58
C TYR A 237 -9.29 -14.11 20.33
N ARG A 238 -10.50 -13.85 20.83
CA ARG A 238 -11.29 -14.75 21.68
C ARG A 238 -11.44 -16.16 21.14
N TRP A 239 -11.61 -16.32 19.82
CA TRP A 239 -11.76 -17.63 19.18
C TRP A 239 -10.43 -18.39 18.97
N GLY A 240 -9.28 -17.77 19.24
CA GLY A 240 -7.97 -18.37 19.02
C GLY A 240 -7.54 -18.32 17.56
N GLY A 241 -7.13 -19.47 17.01
CA GLY A 241 -6.82 -19.62 15.59
C GLY A 241 -5.57 -18.90 15.12
N LYS A 242 -4.58 -18.71 16.01
CA LYS A 242 -3.32 -18.01 15.71
C LYS A 242 -3.51 -16.55 15.26
N THR A 243 -4.61 -15.92 15.66
CA THR A 243 -4.94 -14.53 15.30
C THR A 243 -4.21 -13.49 16.14
N ASP A 244 -2.99 -13.79 16.60
CA ASP A 244 -2.20 -12.95 17.49
C ASP A 244 -1.90 -11.57 16.90
N ILE A 245 -1.66 -11.53 15.59
CA ILE A 245 -1.32 -10.34 14.82
C ILE A 245 -2.35 -10.20 13.70
N ASP A 246 -2.98 -9.04 13.65
CA ASP A 246 -4.01 -8.70 12.69
C ASP A 246 -3.62 -7.42 11.95
N LEU A 247 -3.61 -7.45 10.61
CA LEU A 247 -3.30 -6.28 9.81
C LEU A 247 -4.58 -5.56 9.42
N ALA A 248 -4.52 -4.23 9.36
CA ALA A 248 -5.63 -3.40 8.94
C ALA A 248 -5.16 -2.34 7.96
N VAL A 249 -6.05 -1.92 7.07
CA VAL A 249 -5.83 -0.81 6.15
C VAL A 249 -6.97 0.19 6.32
N ASP A 250 -6.63 1.46 6.46
CA ASP A 250 -7.58 2.56 6.48
C ASP A 250 -7.07 3.76 5.64
N GLU A 251 -7.70 4.92 5.79
CA GLU A 251 -7.35 6.15 5.10
C GLU A 251 -5.93 6.65 5.40
N ASN A 252 -5.37 6.28 6.55
CA ASN A 252 -4.04 6.66 7.01
C ASN A 252 -2.96 5.64 6.62
N GLY A 253 -3.35 4.49 6.03
CA GLY A 253 -2.43 3.50 5.47
C GLY A 253 -2.52 2.14 6.15
N LEU A 254 -1.36 1.52 6.36
CA LEU A 254 -1.24 0.15 6.85
C LEU A 254 -0.94 0.12 8.35
N TRP A 255 -1.69 -0.71 9.07
CA TRP A 255 -1.63 -0.87 10.51
C TRP A 255 -1.40 -2.33 10.90
N VAL A 256 -0.82 -2.52 12.07
CA VAL A 256 -0.63 -3.82 12.69
C VAL A 256 -1.23 -3.75 14.10
N ILE A 257 -2.20 -4.62 14.37
CA ILE A 257 -2.92 -4.76 15.63
C ILE A 257 -2.44 -6.05 16.29
N TYR A 258 -1.87 -5.94 17.49
CA TYR A 258 -1.27 -7.07 18.20
C TYR A 258 -1.36 -6.87 19.71
N ALA A 259 -0.71 -7.72 20.50
CA ALA A 259 -0.55 -7.53 21.94
C ALA A 259 0.88 -7.84 22.37
N THR A 260 1.27 -7.29 23.52
CA THR A 260 2.60 -7.52 24.12
C THR A 260 2.46 -7.88 25.59
N GLU A 261 3.43 -8.65 26.11
CA GLU A 261 3.56 -8.87 27.56
C GLU A 261 3.76 -7.55 28.32
N ALA A 262 4.49 -6.58 27.74
CA ALA A 262 4.74 -5.29 28.36
C ALA A 262 3.45 -4.47 28.59
N ASN A 263 2.45 -4.61 27.72
CA ASN A 263 1.13 -4.01 27.91
C ASN A 263 0.13 -4.98 28.60
N ASN A 264 0.61 -6.01 29.29
CA ASN A 264 -0.19 -7.00 30.01
C ASN A 264 -1.24 -7.72 29.11
N GLY A 265 -0.88 -8.06 27.87
CA GLY A 265 -1.77 -8.73 26.93
C GLY A 265 -2.85 -7.84 26.29
N ARG A 266 -2.87 -6.55 26.63
CA ARG A 266 -3.74 -5.56 26.00
C ARG A 266 -3.28 -5.20 24.59
N LEU A 267 -4.22 -4.76 23.78
CA LEU A 267 -4.02 -4.38 22.40
C LEU A 267 -2.96 -3.27 22.28
N VAL A 268 -2.09 -3.43 21.31
CA VAL A 268 -1.09 -2.48 20.85
C VAL A 268 -1.28 -2.32 19.35
N VAL A 269 -1.29 -1.08 18.88
CA VAL A 269 -1.45 -0.77 17.45
C VAL A 269 -0.19 -0.05 16.99
N SER A 270 0.35 -0.45 15.84
CA SER A 270 1.48 0.24 15.22
C SER A 270 1.20 0.56 13.76
N GLN A 271 1.66 1.71 13.31
CA GLN A 271 1.62 2.09 11.90
C GLN A 271 2.85 1.53 11.18
N LEU A 272 2.63 0.82 10.07
CA LEU A 272 3.68 0.17 9.29
C LEU A 272 3.74 0.80 7.90
N ASN A 273 4.89 1.36 7.52
CA ASN A 273 5.08 1.85 6.17
C ASN A 273 5.09 0.68 5.16
N PRO A 274 4.16 0.61 4.20
CA PRO A 274 4.04 -0.53 3.30
C PRO A 274 5.18 -0.63 2.27
N TYR A 275 5.96 0.43 2.08
CA TYR A 275 7.06 0.49 1.12
C TYR A 275 8.42 0.25 1.77
N THR A 276 8.67 0.86 2.92
CA THR A 276 9.95 0.76 3.63
C THR A 276 9.96 -0.33 4.71
N LEU A 277 8.78 -0.86 5.08
CA LEU A 277 8.60 -1.84 6.15
C LEU A 277 9.10 -1.36 7.52
N ARG A 278 9.09 -0.05 7.74
CA ARG A 278 9.45 0.59 9.01
C ARG A 278 8.19 0.97 9.78
N PHE A 279 8.26 0.85 11.11
CA PHE A 279 7.21 1.33 11.99
C PHE A 279 7.32 2.84 12.18
N GLU A 280 6.21 3.56 12.02
CA GLU A 280 6.14 5.02 12.07
C GLU A 280 5.54 5.56 13.39
N GLY A 281 4.89 4.69 14.15
CA GLY A 281 4.38 4.97 15.49
C GLY A 281 3.78 3.72 16.13
N THR A 282 3.71 3.72 17.46
CA THR A 282 3.15 2.62 18.27
C THR A 282 2.34 3.20 19.43
N TRP A 283 1.15 2.67 19.64
CA TRP A 283 0.18 3.11 20.64
C TRP A 283 -0.27 1.93 21.50
N GLU A 284 -0.20 2.12 22.82
CA GLU A 284 -0.69 1.16 23.80
C GLU A 284 -2.15 1.49 24.15
N THR A 285 -3.00 0.47 24.22
CA THR A 285 -4.43 0.63 24.49
C THR A 285 -4.83 -0.08 25.80
N GLY A 286 -6.01 0.24 26.32
CA GLY A 286 -6.56 -0.32 27.55
C GLY A 286 -7.31 -1.66 27.42
N TYR A 287 -7.50 -2.19 26.21
CA TYR A 287 -8.40 -3.32 25.96
C TYR A 287 -7.67 -4.67 25.83
N ASP A 288 -8.09 -5.69 26.57
CA ASP A 288 -7.51 -7.04 26.53
C ASP A 288 -7.78 -7.75 25.19
N LYS A 289 -6.72 -8.20 24.51
CA LYS A 289 -6.85 -8.79 23.17
C LYS A 289 -7.60 -10.13 23.17
N ARG A 290 -7.44 -10.93 24.23
CA ARG A 290 -8.13 -12.24 24.35
C ARG A 290 -9.63 -12.09 24.59
N SER A 291 -10.06 -10.93 25.09
CA SER A 291 -11.46 -10.57 25.26
C SER A 291 -12.11 -10.02 23.99
N ALA A 292 -11.31 -9.59 23.01
CA ALA A 292 -11.79 -9.07 21.72
C ALA A 292 -12.13 -10.21 20.75
N SER A 293 -13.24 -10.11 20.04
CA SER A 293 -13.60 -11.04 18.97
C SER A 293 -12.84 -10.72 17.67
N ASN A 294 -12.69 -9.42 17.37
CA ASN A 294 -11.91 -8.89 16.26
C ASN A 294 -11.65 -7.38 16.48
N ALA A 295 -10.80 -6.74 15.68
CA ALA A 295 -10.60 -5.30 15.70
C ALA A 295 -10.20 -4.76 14.32
N PHE A 296 -10.54 -3.51 14.03
CA PHE A 296 -10.23 -2.86 12.75
C PHE A 296 -9.93 -1.36 12.94
N MET A 297 -9.36 -0.74 11.91
CA MET A 297 -8.99 0.69 11.90
C MET A 297 -9.91 1.46 10.94
N VAL A 298 -10.33 2.66 11.33
CA VAL A 298 -10.96 3.65 10.45
C VAL A 298 -10.46 5.04 10.85
N CYS A 299 -9.93 5.82 9.91
CA CYS A 299 -9.39 7.16 10.14
C CYS A 299 -8.34 7.28 11.27
N GLY A 300 -7.53 6.26 11.52
CA GLY A 300 -6.59 6.20 12.64
C GLY A 300 -7.27 5.96 14.00
N VAL A 301 -8.51 5.47 14.01
CA VAL A 301 -9.21 5.06 15.23
C VAL A 301 -9.36 3.54 15.21
N LEU A 302 -8.85 2.88 16.24
CA LEU A 302 -9.07 1.45 16.49
C LEU A 302 -10.50 1.26 16.99
N TYR A 303 -11.21 0.30 16.43
CA TYR A 303 -12.52 -0.18 16.90
C TYR A 303 -12.42 -1.66 17.24
N VAL A 304 -12.86 -2.03 18.44
CA VAL A 304 -12.80 -3.43 18.92
C VAL A 304 -14.19 -4.01 18.99
N VAL A 305 -14.38 -5.16 18.35
CA VAL A 305 -15.64 -5.91 18.33
C VAL A 305 -15.64 -6.91 19.48
N ARG A 306 -16.74 -6.92 20.22
CA ARG A 306 -17.06 -7.93 21.21
C ARG A 306 -18.34 -8.66 20.79
N SER A 307 -18.25 -9.96 20.65
CA SER A 307 -19.37 -10.86 20.35
C SER A 307 -19.51 -11.95 21.40
N VAL A 308 -20.73 -12.45 21.54
CA VAL A 308 -21.04 -13.64 22.33
C VAL A 308 -20.78 -14.87 21.45
N TYR A 309 -20.05 -15.85 21.99
CA TYR A 309 -19.79 -17.13 21.31
C TYR A 309 -20.80 -18.19 21.80
N GLU A 310 -21.00 -19.25 21.02
CA GLU A 310 -22.00 -20.31 21.31
C GLU A 310 -21.87 -20.95 22.71
N ASP A 311 -20.68 -20.90 23.31
CA ASP A 311 -20.37 -21.47 24.63
C ASP A 311 -20.57 -20.51 25.82
N ASP A 312 -20.98 -19.25 25.61
CA ASP A 312 -21.19 -18.29 26.70
C ASP A 312 -22.62 -18.34 27.25
N ASP A 313 -22.78 -18.81 28.50
CA ASP A 313 -24.03 -18.74 29.29
C ASP A 313 -24.51 -17.29 29.60
N SER A 314 -23.85 -16.26 29.04
CA SER A 314 -24.07 -14.85 29.36
C SER A 314 -24.52 -14.01 28.15
N GLU A 315 -25.78 -14.19 27.76
CA GLU A 315 -26.47 -13.40 26.72
C GLU A 315 -26.55 -11.87 27.03
N LEU A 316 -26.14 -11.44 28.22
CA LEU A 316 -26.42 -10.09 28.74
C LEU A 316 -25.63 -8.94 28.09
N THR A 317 -24.52 -9.21 27.37
CA THR A 317 -23.68 -8.13 26.82
C THR A 317 -23.91 -7.81 25.34
N GLY A 318 -24.55 -8.72 24.58
CA GLY A 318 -24.87 -8.53 23.16
C GLY A 318 -23.63 -8.34 22.25
N ASN A 319 -23.86 -8.37 20.95
CA ASN A 319 -22.81 -8.13 19.94
C ASN A 319 -22.67 -6.62 19.70
N ARG A 320 -21.49 -6.07 19.95
CA ARG A 320 -21.24 -4.62 19.86
C ARG A 320 -19.77 -4.28 19.67
N ILE A 321 -19.52 -3.08 19.18
CA ILE A 321 -18.25 -2.39 19.31
C ILE A 321 -18.31 -1.60 20.61
N ASP A 322 -17.55 -2.03 21.62
CA ASP A 322 -17.58 -1.45 22.98
C ASP A 322 -16.30 -0.74 23.38
N TYR A 323 -15.32 -0.66 22.48
CA TYR A 323 -14.08 0.07 22.73
C TYR A 323 -13.56 0.72 21.45
N ALA A 324 -13.07 1.96 21.60
CA ALA A 324 -12.36 2.68 20.56
C ALA A 324 -11.15 3.44 21.10
N TYR A 325 -10.10 3.52 20.29
CA TYR A 325 -8.86 4.26 20.63
C TYR A 325 -8.40 5.11 19.46
N ASN A 326 -8.31 6.43 19.66
CA ASN A 326 -7.92 7.38 18.64
C ASN A 326 -6.40 7.62 18.69
N THR A 327 -5.65 7.15 17.68
CA THR A 327 -4.18 7.28 17.65
C THR A 327 -3.71 8.71 17.43
N ASN A 328 -4.50 9.53 16.73
CA ASN A 328 -4.19 10.94 16.47
C ASN A 328 -4.29 11.79 17.74
N LEU A 329 -5.20 11.43 18.65
CA LEU A 329 -5.42 12.12 19.93
C LEU A 329 -4.76 11.41 21.12
N ASN A 330 -4.21 10.22 20.90
CA ASN A 330 -3.60 9.36 21.92
C ASN A 330 -4.52 9.13 23.14
N ARG A 331 -5.79 8.81 22.88
CA ARG A 331 -6.80 8.61 23.94
C ARG A 331 -7.91 7.64 23.53
N GLU A 332 -8.55 7.06 24.53
CA GLU A 332 -9.76 6.26 24.41
C GLU A 332 -10.97 7.15 24.10
N GLU A 333 -11.90 6.65 23.30
CA GLU A 333 -13.16 7.31 22.98
C GLU A 333 -14.33 6.47 23.53
N PRO A 334 -15.28 7.07 24.27
CA PRO A 334 -16.42 6.34 24.81
C PRO A 334 -17.36 5.94 23.67
N ILE A 335 -17.56 4.64 23.48
CA ILE A 335 -18.39 4.14 22.39
C ILE A 335 -19.18 2.90 22.78
N SER A 336 -20.38 2.79 22.21
CA SER A 336 -21.16 1.56 22.22
C SER A 336 -22.01 1.52 20.97
N ILE A 337 -21.52 0.81 19.94
CA ILE A 337 -22.22 0.67 18.65
C ILE A 337 -22.70 -0.76 18.54
N ALA A 338 -23.99 -0.95 18.26
CA ALA A 338 -24.55 -2.26 17.95
C ALA A 338 -23.85 -2.87 16.73
N PHE A 339 -23.43 -4.12 16.85
CA PHE A 339 -22.77 -4.87 15.78
C PHE A 339 -23.52 -6.18 15.58
N SER A 340 -24.01 -6.41 14.36
CA SER A 340 -24.66 -7.68 14.05
C SER A 340 -23.59 -8.77 13.88
N ASN A 341 -23.68 -9.84 14.65
CA ASN A 341 -22.94 -11.08 14.38
C ASN A 341 -23.89 -11.98 13.55
N PRO A 342 -23.71 -12.06 12.22
CA PRO A 342 -24.58 -12.83 11.34
C PRO A 342 -24.42 -14.34 11.50
#